data_AF-A0A356KLH2-F1
#
_entry.id   AF-A0A356KLH2-F1
#
_cell.length_a   1.000
_cell.length_b   1.000
_cell.length_c   1.000
_cell.angle_alpha   90.00
_cell.angle_beta   90.00
_cell.angle_gamma   90.00
#
_symmetry.space_group_name_H-M   'P 1'
#
loop_
_entity.id
_entity.type
_entity.pdbx_description
1 polymer ?
#
loop_
_entity_poly.entity_id
_entity_poly.type
_entity_poly.pdbx_seq_one_letter_code
_entity_poly.pdbx_strand_id
1 'polypeptide(L)'
;SHILTELADFCDSVGIIERGRMLVSGRIEDILDRLNPSDMLVFEVLGDPERASGVLAAQGDVREVSVETYKANEKTRAGLVKVVAALEGRSQPARRAALLQALVEAGVGVTGLTTRQEGLEDLFLKVAGKGGGAAERFSVDTMRQLLGERPQARPEPKPEEAA
;
A
#
# COMPACT_ATOMS: atom_id res chain seq x y z
N SER A 1 -19.19 0.04 -2.97
CA SER A 1 -19.63 -0.87 -1.90
C SER A 1 -18.42 -1.24 -1.08
N HIS A 2 -18.40 -0.90 0.21
CA HIS A 2 -17.25 -1.09 1.11
C HIS A 2 -17.19 -2.50 1.73
N ILE A 3 -17.84 -3.48 1.10
CA ILE A 3 -17.93 -4.87 1.60
C ILE A 3 -16.54 -5.47 1.79
N LEU A 4 -15.57 -5.14 0.94
CA LEU A 4 -14.20 -5.64 1.07
C LEU A 4 -13.46 -5.04 2.27
N THR A 5 -13.76 -3.78 2.62
CA THR A 5 -13.23 -3.14 3.82
C THR A 5 -13.85 -3.79 5.06
N GLU A 6 -15.16 -4.03 5.06
CA GLU A 6 -15.85 -4.73 6.14
C GLU A 6 -15.37 -6.18 6.30
N LEU A 7 -15.10 -6.91 5.19
CA LEU A 7 -14.60 -8.28 5.24
C LEU A 7 -13.20 -8.39 5.86
N ALA A 8 -12.37 -7.36 5.74
CA ALA A 8 -11.05 -7.35 6.38
C ALA A 8 -11.14 -7.37 7.91
N ASP A 9 -12.24 -6.86 8.50
CA ASP A 9 -12.45 -6.87 9.95
C ASP A 9 -12.93 -8.23 10.48
N PHE A 10 -13.50 -9.08 9.61
CA PHE A 10 -14.07 -10.38 10.00
C PHE A 10 -13.25 -11.58 9.53
N CYS A 11 -12.30 -11.41 8.60
CA CYS A 11 -11.59 -12.52 7.96
C CYS A 11 -10.08 -12.42 8.20
N ASP A 12 -9.47 -13.51 8.68
CA ASP A 12 -8.00 -13.59 8.82
C ASP A 12 -7.31 -13.98 7.51
N SER A 13 -8.05 -14.53 6.55
CA SER A 13 -7.53 -15.09 5.30
C SER A 13 -8.48 -14.88 4.14
N VAL A 14 -7.91 -14.72 2.94
CA VAL A 14 -8.65 -14.45 1.70
C VAL A 14 -8.06 -15.25 0.54
N GLY A 15 -8.91 -15.56 -0.43
CA GLY A 15 -8.52 -16.10 -1.73
C GLY A 15 -9.12 -15.26 -2.87
N ILE A 16 -8.30 -14.86 -3.86
CA ILE A 16 -8.76 -14.17 -5.06
C ILE A 16 -8.76 -15.15 -6.22
N ILE A 17 -9.91 -15.33 -6.87
CA ILE A 17 -10.10 -16.24 -8.00
C ILE A 17 -10.50 -15.42 -9.24
N GLU A 18 -9.87 -15.70 -10.37
CA GLU A 18 -10.26 -15.15 -11.67
C GLU A 18 -10.40 -16.26 -12.70
N ARG A 19 -11.49 -16.26 -13.48
CA ARG A 19 -11.74 -17.22 -14.58
C ARG A 19 -11.53 -18.68 -14.16
N GLY A 20 -12.01 -19.03 -12.96
CA GLY A 20 -11.92 -20.38 -12.40
C GLY A 20 -10.53 -20.79 -11.91
N ARG A 21 -9.61 -19.85 -11.73
CA ARG A 21 -8.25 -20.10 -11.23
C ARG A 21 -7.96 -19.28 -9.98
N MET A 22 -7.38 -19.91 -8.97
CA MET A 22 -6.88 -19.22 -7.78
C MET A 22 -5.66 -18.38 -8.16
N LEU A 23 -5.73 -17.08 -7.93
CA LEU A 23 -4.62 -16.15 -8.17
C LEU A 23 -3.76 -15.97 -6.92
N VAL A 24 -4.39 -15.85 -5.74
CA VAL A 24 -3.71 -15.74 -4.46
C VAL A 24 -4.57 -16.31 -3.34
N SER A 25 -3.95 -16.93 -2.34
CA SER A 25 -4.62 -17.36 -1.11
C SER A 25 -3.67 -17.28 0.08
N GLY A 26 -4.16 -16.83 1.23
CA GLY A 26 -3.35 -16.72 2.44
C GLY A 26 -3.93 -15.74 3.44
N ARG A 27 -3.15 -15.39 4.47
CA ARG A 27 -3.54 -14.36 5.43
C ARG A 27 -3.54 -12.99 4.76
N ILE A 28 -4.49 -12.14 5.15
CA ILE A 28 -4.66 -10.82 4.55
C ILE A 28 -3.38 -9.99 4.72
N GLU A 29 -2.79 -9.98 5.93
CA GLU A 29 -1.56 -9.26 6.22
C GLU A 29 -0.39 -9.71 5.32
N ASP A 30 -0.18 -11.02 5.17
CA ASP A 30 0.89 -11.58 4.34
C ASP A 30 0.72 -11.19 2.85
N ILE A 31 -0.52 -11.18 2.36
CA ILE A 31 -0.83 -10.79 0.98
C ILE A 31 -0.59 -9.28 0.80
N LEU A 32 -1.02 -8.46 1.75
CA LEU A 32 -0.77 -7.01 1.76
C LEU A 32 0.73 -6.70 1.79
N ASP A 33 1.52 -7.41 2.59
CA ASP A 33 2.98 -7.24 2.67
C ASP A 33 3.67 -7.52 1.34
N ARG A 34 3.25 -8.57 0.63
CA ARG A 34 3.86 -8.97 -0.65
C ARG A 34 3.50 -8.04 -1.80
N LEU A 35 2.28 -7.50 -1.79
CA LEU A 35 1.78 -6.65 -2.89
C LEU A 35 2.20 -5.19 -2.75
N ASN A 36 2.40 -4.71 -1.52
CA ASN A 36 2.83 -3.35 -1.24
C ASN A 36 4.11 -3.35 -0.39
N PRO A 37 5.29 -3.45 -1.02
CA PRO A 37 6.56 -3.50 -0.31
C PRO A 37 7.00 -2.15 0.29
N SER A 38 6.26 -1.07 0.01
CA SER A 38 6.58 0.29 0.46
C SER A 38 5.55 0.81 1.46
N ASP A 39 6.01 1.61 2.41
CA ASP A 39 5.15 2.42 3.28
C ASP A 39 4.77 3.73 2.56
N MET A 40 3.47 3.98 2.38
CA MET A 40 2.98 5.27 1.90
C MET A 40 2.89 6.25 3.08
N LEU A 41 3.85 7.15 3.19
CA LEU A 41 3.92 8.14 4.25
C LEU A 41 3.24 9.43 3.81
N VAL A 42 2.41 10.00 4.67
CA VAL A 42 1.72 11.28 4.43
C VAL A 42 2.23 12.28 5.46
N PHE A 43 2.93 13.28 4.96
CA PHE A 43 3.43 14.42 5.71
C PHE A 43 2.44 15.57 5.58
N GLU A 44 2.00 16.12 6.71
CA GLU A 44 1.30 17.40 6.73
C GLU A 44 2.34 18.50 6.96
N VAL A 45 2.42 19.45 6.03
CA VAL A 45 3.42 20.51 6.04
C VAL A 45 2.78 21.89 5.92
N LEU A 46 3.38 22.86 6.62
CA LEU A 46 3.05 24.28 6.52
C LEU A 46 3.90 24.95 5.45
N GLY A 47 3.26 25.70 4.56
CA GLY A 47 3.96 26.55 3.58
C GLY A 47 4.18 25.85 2.24
N ASP A 48 5.43 25.80 1.77
CA ASP A 48 5.78 25.41 0.40
C ASP A 48 5.94 23.88 0.26
N PRO A 49 5.01 23.20 -0.45
CA PRO A 49 5.10 21.76 -0.67
C PRO A 49 6.27 21.34 -1.56
N GLU A 50 6.80 22.22 -2.42
CA GLU A 50 7.90 21.89 -3.33
C GLU A 50 9.22 21.71 -2.59
N ARG A 51 9.43 22.46 -1.51
CA ARG A 51 10.59 22.24 -0.64
C ARG A 51 10.51 20.89 0.04
N ALA A 52 9.34 20.55 0.59
CA ALA A 52 9.13 19.27 1.25
C ALA A 52 9.28 18.10 0.27
N SER A 53 8.70 18.22 -0.94
CA SER A 53 8.82 17.19 -1.97
C SER A 53 10.27 16.98 -2.40
N GLY A 54 11.03 18.07 -2.59
CA GLY A 54 12.46 18.00 -2.95
C GLY A 54 13.33 17.33 -1.89
N VAL A 55 13.10 17.62 -0.61
CA VAL A 55 13.84 16.99 0.50
C VAL A 55 13.56 15.49 0.58
N LEU A 56 12.30 15.09 0.39
CA LEU A 56 11.90 13.68 0.40
C LEU A 56 12.43 12.94 -0.83
N ALA A 57 12.36 13.54 -2.01
CA ALA A 57 12.83 12.94 -3.27
C ALA A 57 14.37 12.79 -3.32
N ALA A 58 15.11 13.55 -2.50
CA ALA A 58 16.56 13.41 -2.37
C ALA A 58 17.00 12.19 -1.56
N GLN A 59 16.07 11.50 -0.88
CA GLN A 59 16.37 10.36 -0.03
C GLN A 59 16.42 9.09 -0.88
N GLY A 60 17.51 8.33 -0.79
CA GLY A 60 17.75 7.16 -1.64
C GLY A 60 16.77 6.00 -1.43
N ASP A 61 16.02 6.02 -0.33
CA ASP A 61 15.00 5.04 0.02
C ASP A 61 13.55 5.51 -0.27
N VAL A 62 13.37 6.71 -0.83
CA VAL A 62 12.07 7.22 -1.27
C VAL A 62 11.94 7.03 -2.78
N ARG A 63 10.92 6.28 -3.21
CA ARG A 63 10.74 5.91 -4.63
C ARG A 63 9.85 6.88 -5.40
N GLU A 64 8.87 7.46 -4.72
CA GLU A 64 7.88 8.35 -5.32
C GLU A 64 7.50 9.42 -4.31
N VAL A 65 7.27 10.64 -4.79
CA VAL A 65 6.75 11.75 -3.99
C VAL A 65 5.67 12.47 -4.78
N SER A 66 4.54 12.74 -4.14
CA SER A 66 3.43 13.49 -4.74
C SER A 66 2.86 14.50 -3.75
N VAL A 67 2.26 15.57 -4.28
CA VAL A 67 1.62 16.62 -3.47
C VAL A 67 0.12 16.48 -3.61
N GLU A 68 -0.57 16.42 -2.47
CA GLU A 68 -2.02 16.35 -2.40
C GLU A 68 -2.60 17.59 -1.73
N THR A 69 -3.56 18.23 -2.39
CA THR A 69 -4.32 19.34 -1.82
C THR A 69 -5.49 18.82 -1.00
N TYR A 70 -5.76 19.43 0.17
CA TYR A 70 -6.99 19.20 0.92
C TYR A 70 -8.21 19.50 0.01
N LYS A 71 -9.24 18.66 0.11
CA LYS A 71 -10.48 18.91 -0.65
C LYS A 71 -11.13 20.18 -0.11
N ALA A 72 -11.74 20.99 -0.99
CA ALA A 72 -12.29 22.32 -0.68
C ALA A 72 -13.36 22.36 0.45
N ASN A 73 -13.81 21.21 0.91
CA ASN A 73 -14.83 21.00 1.96
C ASN A 73 -14.26 20.48 3.29
N GLU A 74 -12.97 20.13 3.37
CA GLU A 74 -12.31 19.96 4.66
C GLU A 74 -12.11 21.35 5.27
N LYS A 75 -12.15 21.48 6.61
CA LYS A 75 -11.74 22.73 7.29
C LYS A 75 -10.25 22.93 7.00
N THR A 76 -9.91 23.47 5.84
CA THR A 76 -8.55 23.72 5.42
C THR A 76 -7.98 24.73 6.40
N ARG A 77 -7.14 24.26 7.33
CA ARG A 77 -6.28 25.17 8.09
C ARG A 77 -5.40 25.84 7.04
N ALA A 78 -5.61 27.14 6.83
CA ALA A 78 -4.94 27.89 5.79
C ALA A 78 -3.42 27.62 5.83
N GLY A 79 -2.85 27.21 4.70
CA GLY A 79 -1.42 26.95 4.55
C GLY A 79 -0.94 25.52 4.84
N LEU A 80 -1.83 24.57 5.17
CA LEU A 80 -1.47 23.14 5.22
C LEU A 80 -1.56 22.47 3.84
N VAL A 81 -0.56 21.64 3.53
CA VAL A 81 -0.51 20.79 2.34
C VAL A 81 -0.11 19.37 2.75
N LYS A 82 -0.59 18.35 2.04
CA LYS A 82 -0.15 16.97 2.22
C LYS A 82 0.92 16.64 1.18
N VAL A 83 2.03 16.08 1.62
CA VAL A 83 3.06 15.50 0.74
C VAL A 83 3.13 14.02 1.04
N VAL A 84 2.93 13.20 0.01
CA VAL A 84 2.93 11.75 0.11
C VAL A 84 4.24 11.21 -0.43
N ALA A 85 4.90 10.32 0.30
CA ALA A 85 6.14 9.68 -0.13
C ALA A 85 6.06 8.15 0.03
N ALA A 86 6.48 7.43 -1.00
CA ALA A 86 6.61 5.98 -0.97
C ALA A 86 7.99 5.59 -0.44
N LEU A 87 8.07 5.22 0.84
CA LEU A 87 9.30 4.74 1.48
C LEU A 87 9.48 3.25 1.19
N GLU A 88 10.66 2.88 0.72
CA GLU A 88 11.01 1.48 0.48
C GLU A 88 11.09 0.68 1.78
N GLY A 89 10.36 -0.43 1.80
CA GLY A 89 10.26 -1.32 2.95
C GLY A 89 9.11 -0.94 3.88
N ARG A 90 8.49 -1.96 4.46
CA ARG A 90 7.41 -1.83 5.46
C ARG A 90 7.97 -1.66 6.86
N SER A 91 7.24 -0.92 7.69
CA SER A 91 7.49 -0.83 9.14
C SER A 91 8.93 -0.43 9.49
N GLN A 92 9.42 0.64 8.88
CA GLN A 92 10.79 1.16 9.06
C GLN A 92 10.83 2.42 9.96
N PRO A 93 10.65 2.31 11.30
CA PRO A 93 10.54 3.47 12.19
C PRO A 93 11.78 4.37 12.17
N ALA A 94 12.98 3.79 12.07
CA ALA A 94 14.23 4.55 12.02
C ALA A 94 14.32 5.42 10.75
N ARG A 95 13.90 4.89 9.59
CA ARG A 95 13.87 5.63 8.32
C ARG A 95 12.81 6.73 8.35
N ARG A 96 11.62 6.43 8.88
CA ARG A 96 10.56 7.43 9.09
C ARG A 96 11.05 8.60 9.95
N ALA A 97 11.77 8.31 11.04
CA ALA A 97 12.37 9.34 11.88
C ALA A 97 13.42 10.16 11.14
N ALA A 98 14.27 9.53 10.32
CA ALA A 98 15.26 10.22 9.50
C ALA A 98 14.62 11.16 8.46
N LEU A 99 13.53 10.75 7.81
CA LEU A 99 12.78 11.60 6.88
C LEU A 99 12.21 12.84 7.57
N LEU A 100 11.61 12.66 8.76
CA LEU A 100 11.11 13.77 9.57
C LEU A 100 12.24 14.74 9.96
N GLN A 101 13.37 14.20 10.40
CA GLN A 101 14.55 15.00 10.75
C GLN A 101 15.03 15.83 9.55
N ALA A 102 15.17 15.21 8.37
CA ALA A 102 15.60 15.88 7.15
C ALA A 102 14.68 17.06 6.77
N LEU A 103 13.36 16.88 6.90
CA LEU A 103 12.38 17.95 6.66
C LEU A 103 12.55 19.11 7.64
N VAL A 104 12.71 18.82 8.93
CA VAL A 104 12.89 19.85 9.97
C VAL A 104 14.20 20.61 9.77
N GLU A 105 15.29 19.91 9.47
CA GLU A 105 16.60 20.52 9.20
C GLU A 105 16.59 21.41 7.95
N ALA A 106 15.77 21.06 6.95
CA ALA A 106 15.53 21.89 5.76
C ALA A 106 14.58 23.08 6.01
N GLY A 107 14.11 23.27 7.25
CA GLY A 107 13.21 24.34 7.62
C GLY A 107 11.77 24.16 7.11
N VAL A 108 11.36 22.92 6.83
CA VAL A 108 9.97 22.59 6.49
C VAL A 108 9.17 22.47 7.78
N GLY A 109 8.07 23.21 7.88
CA GLY A 109 7.18 23.14 9.05
C GLY A 109 6.29 21.90 9.01
N VAL A 110 6.78 20.77 9.50
CA VAL A 110 5.98 19.52 9.57
C VAL A 110 5.03 19.56 10.78
N THR A 111 3.74 19.32 10.53
CA THR A 111 2.70 19.30 11.58
C THR A 111 2.16 17.91 11.85
N GLY A 112 2.40 16.95 10.96
CA GLY A 112 1.91 15.60 11.10
C GLY A 112 2.62 14.61 10.19
N LEU A 113 2.68 13.36 10.64
CA LEU A 113 3.07 12.20 9.85
C LEU A 113 2.07 11.08 10.12
N THR A 114 1.50 10.55 9.05
CA THR A 114 0.67 9.34 9.09
C THR A 114 1.14 8.35 8.05
N THR A 115 0.83 7.07 8.25
CA THR A 115 1.06 6.03 7.25
C THR A 115 -0.28 5.68 6.63
N ARG A 116 -0.38 5.77 5.31
CA ARG A 116 -1.49 5.19 4.55
C ARG A 116 -1.20 3.71 4.38
N GLN A 117 -2.08 2.90 4.94
CA GLN A 117 -2.14 1.49 4.59
C GLN A 117 -3.20 1.32 3.53
N GLU A 118 -2.83 0.71 2.42
CA GLU A 118 -3.82 0.22 1.46
C GLU A 118 -4.56 -0.96 2.06
N GLY A 119 -5.87 -1.00 1.85
CA GLY A 119 -6.73 -2.07 2.34
C GLY A 119 -6.92 -3.20 1.32
N LEU A 120 -7.71 -4.20 1.71
CA LEU A 120 -8.10 -5.30 0.82
C LEU A 120 -8.84 -4.82 -0.44
N GLU A 121 -9.60 -3.72 -0.33
CA GLU A 121 -10.32 -3.11 -1.45
C GLU A 121 -9.35 -2.54 -2.51
N ASP A 122 -8.33 -1.79 -2.07
CA ASP A 122 -7.30 -1.24 -2.95
C ASP A 122 -6.52 -2.35 -3.66
N LEU A 123 -6.19 -3.42 -2.92
CA LEU A 123 -5.58 -4.61 -3.48
C LEU A 123 -6.45 -5.24 -4.57
N PHE A 124 -7.73 -5.45 -4.30
CA PHE A 124 -8.64 -6.04 -5.27
C PHE A 124 -8.70 -5.20 -6.55
N LEU A 125 -8.74 -3.88 -6.45
CA LEU A 125 -8.76 -2.99 -7.62
C LEU A 125 -7.47 -3.07 -8.45
N LYS A 126 -6.32 -3.21 -7.80
CA LYS A 126 -5.03 -3.47 -8.48
C LYS A 126 -5.04 -4.81 -9.22
N VAL A 127 -5.59 -5.86 -8.61
CA VAL A 127 -5.65 -7.22 -9.19
C VAL A 127 -6.66 -7.29 -10.34
N ALA A 128 -7.85 -6.71 -10.16
CA ALA A 128 -8.97 -6.80 -11.09
C ALA A 128 -8.85 -5.83 -12.28
N GLY A 129 -7.79 -5.03 -12.35
CA GLY A 129 -7.53 -4.10 -13.47
C GLY A 129 -8.54 -2.97 -13.64
N LYS A 130 -9.31 -2.62 -12.60
CA LYS A 130 -10.40 -1.64 -12.63
C LYS A 130 -10.19 -0.39 -11.75
N GLY A 131 -8.97 -0.11 -11.31
CA GLY A 131 -8.63 1.10 -10.55
C GLY A 131 -8.16 2.26 -11.43
N GLY A 132 -8.85 3.40 -11.39
CA GLY A 132 -8.41 4.67 -11.98
C GLY A 132 -7.59 5.47 -10.97
N GLY A 133 -6.27 5.41 -11.07
CA GLY A 133 -5.31 6.17 -10.26
C GLY A 133 -3.90 5.68 -10.57
N ALA A 134 -2.94 6.60 -10.64
CA ALA A 134 -1.55 6.30 -11.01
C ALA A 134 -0.87 5.44 -9.93
N ALA A 135 -1.01 4.12 -10.05
CA ALA A 135 -0.20 3.12 -9.38
C ALA A 135 -0.05 1.96 -10.36
N GLU A 136 1.17 1.43 -10.48
CA GLU A 136 1.58 0.49 -11.52
C GLU A 136 0.57 -0.65 -11.73
N ARG A 137 0.21 -0.87 -13.00
CA ARG A 137 -0.61 -2.02 -13.40
C ARG A 137 0.20 -3.29 -13.16
N PHE A 138 -0.09 -4.03 -12.11
CA PHE A 138 0.44 -5.39 -11.97
C PHE A 138 -0.30 -6.29 -12.97
N SER A 139 0.42 -6.82 -13.95
CA SER A 139 -0.14 -7.87 -14.79
C SER A 139 -0.43 -9.11 -13.94
N VAL A 140 -1.42 -9.91 -14.32
CA VAL A 140 -1.73 -11.20 -13.66
C VAL A 140 -0.47 -12.07 -13.58
N ASP A 141 0.42 -11.99 -14.56
CA ASP A 141 1.69 -12.72 -14.59
C ASP A 141 2.73 -12.13 -13.61
N THR A 142 2.80 -10.81 -13.46
CA THR A 142 3.63 -10.14 -12.44
C THR A 142 3.18 -10.51 -11.02
N MET A 143 1.87 -10.61 -10.80
CA MET A 143 1.32 -11.04 -9.51
C MET A 143 1.61 -12.51 -9.21
N ARG A 144 1.51 -13.42 -10.20
CA ARG A 144 1.93 -14.83 -10.01
C ARG A 144 3.39 -14.92 -9.57
N GLN A 145 4.25 -14.12 -10.17
CA GLN A 145 5.68 -14.13 -9.90
C GLN A 145 6.02 -13.54 -8.52
N LEU A 146 5.32 -12.49 -8.08
CA LEU A 146 5.49 -11.86 -6.76
C LEU A 146 4.89 -12.69 -5.62
N LEU A 147 3.73 -13.32 -5.84
CA LEU A 147 2.97 -13.95 -4.78
C LEU A 147 3.28 -15.43 -4.57
N GLY A 148 3.95 -16.07 -5.54
CA GLY A 148 4.47 -17.43 -5.44
C GLY A 148 3.38 -18.46 -5.15
N GLU A 149 2.95 -19.19 -6.18
CA GLU A 149 2.15 -20.38 -5.95
C GLU A 149 2.88 -21.31 -4.96
N ARG A 150 2.30 -21.56 -3.78
CA ARG A 150 2.40 -22.91 -3.24
C ARG A 150 1.37 -23.72 -4.01
N PRO A 151 1.76 -24.74 -4.77
CA PRO A 151 0.78 -25.62 -5.40
C PRO A 151 -0.09 -26.16 -4.28
N GLN A 152 -1.41 -25.99 -4.39
CA GLN A 152 -2.34 -26.74 -3.57
C GLN A 152 -2.01 -28.21 -3.85
N ALA A 153 -1.43 -28.89 -2.86
CA ALA A 153 -1.34 -30.34 -2.89
C ALA A 153 -2.77 -30.82 -3.10
N ARG A 154 -3.02 -31.42 -4.26
CA ARG A 154 -4.26 -32.10 -4.55
C ARG A 154 -4.47 -33.07 -3.38
N PRO A 155 -5.62 -33.05 -2.67
CA PRO A 155 -5.85 -34.04 -1.64
C PRO A 155 -5.68 -35.41 -2.31
N GLU A 156 -4.78 -36.23 -1.78
CA GLU A 156 -4.60 -37.59 -2.27
C GLU A 156 -5.97 -38.27 -2.27
N PRO A 157 -6.34 -38.97 -3.36
CA PRO A 157 -7.59 -39.71 -3.37
C PRO A 157 -7.53 -40.66 -2.17
N LYS A 158 -8.52 -40.56 -1.27
CA LYS A 158 -8.69 -41.53 -0.19
C LYS A 158 -8.63 -42.92 -0.84
N PRO A 159 -7.85 -43.86 -0.31
CA PRO A 159 -7.89 -45.23 -0.79
C PRO A 159 -9.34 -45.69 -0.66
N GLU A 160 -9.96 -45.85 -1.82
CA GLU A 160 -11.22 -46.53 -2.01
C GLU A 160 -11.12 -47.88 -1.30
N GLU A 161 -12.16 -48.22 -0.54
CA GLU A 161 -12.34 -49.51 0.12
C GLU A 161 -12.23 -50.63 -0.92
N ALA A 162 -11.00 -51.08 -1.14
CA ALA A 162 -10.70 -52.32 -1.83
C ALA A 162 -10.66 -53.44 -0.78
N ALA A 163 -11.85 -53.87 -0.34
CA ALA A 163 -12.17 -55.23 0.13
C ALA A 163 -13.65 -55.32 0.53
#